data_AF-A0A3L7SGH3-F1
#
_entry.id   AF-A0A3L7SGH3-F1
#
_cell.length_a   1.000
_cell.length_b   1.000
_cell.length_c   1.000
_cell.angle_alpha   90.00
_cell.angle_beta   90.00
_cell.angle_gamma   90.00
#
_symmetry.space_group_name_H-M   'P 1'
#
loop_
_entity.id
_entity.type
_entity.pdbx_description
1 polymer ?
#
loop_
_entity_poly.entity_id
_entity_poly.type
_entity_poly.pdbx_seq_one_letter_code
_entity_poly.pdbx_strand_id
1 'polypeptide(L)'
;GGAPPSHFTRGWKGAEGFRQPPMYFRLGGSTLAGVSKPGEIVWSRIWVDGTGSQEKLCMDIGRAEVVSLPAEETRRRLEATTKQWPIMHAVTYGVSRDQMMARHKANHVHVAYAKDAAAADRAALLKAAVARNLGIEVSFCGTRGHGATPAVRWDA
;
A
#
# COMPACT_ATOMS: atom_id res chain seq x y z
N GLY A 1 -4.03 1.92 10.18
CA GLY A 1 -3.91 0.70 9.37
C GLY A 1 -3.10 -0.34 10.13
N GLY A 2 -3.40 -1.63 9.94
CA GLY A 2 -2.64 -2.73 10.54
C GLY A 2 -1.74 -3.40 9.49
N ALA A 3 -0.65 -4.02 9.95
CA ALA A 3 0.20 -4.86 9.12
C ALA A 3 0.43 -6.19 9.85
N PRO A 4 0.40 -7.35 9.15
CA PRO A 4 0.67 -8.63 9.78
C PRO A 4 2.16 -8.75 10.12
N PRO A 5 2.55 -9.51 11.16
CA PRO A 5 3.95 -9.64 11.59
C PRO A 5 4.88 -10.15 10.47
N SER A 6 4.37 -10.97 9.55
CA SER A 6 5.10 -11.49 8.40
C SER A 6 5.59 -10.41 7.41
N HIS A 7 5.01 -9.21 7.46
CA HIS A 7 5.40 -8.07 6.64
C HIS A 7 6.58 -7.30 7.22
N PHE A 8 6.93 -7.49 8.50
CA PHE A 8 8.02 -6.75 9.12
C PHE A 8 9.38 -7.34 8.78
N THR A 9 10.40 -6.50 8.89
CA THR A 9 11.81 -6.91 8.87
C THR A 9 12.04 -7.91 9.99
N ARG A 10 12.59 -9.09 9.67
CA ARG A 10 12.70 -10.28 10.57
C ARG A 10 11.36 -10.94 10.95
N GLY A 11 10.27 -10.62 10.24
CA GLY A 11 8.95 -11.23 10.45
C GLY A 11 8.46 -11.02 11.89
N TRP A 12 7.91 -12.08 12.49
CA TRP A 12 7.44 -12.09 13.88
C TRP A 12 8.50 -11.61 14.89
N LYS A 13 9.79 -11.89 14.65
CA LYS A 13 10.87 -11.45 15.55
C LYS A 13 11.16 -9.95 15.48
N GLY A 14 10.64 -9.26 14.46
CA GLY A 14 10.71 -7.80 14.33
C GLY A 14 9.39 -7.10 14.67
N ALA A 15 8.40 -7.85 15.17
CA ALA A 15 7.16 -7.28 15.67
C ALA A 15 7.35 -6.80 17.11
N GLU A 16 6.84 -5.61 17.39
CA GLU A 16 6.86 -5.00 18.72
C GLU A 16 5.44 -4.63 19.14
N GLY A 17 5.16 -4.77 20.44
CA GLY A 17 3.89 -4.38 21.03
C GLY A 17 4.04 -3.09 21.82
N PHE A 18 3.25 -2.07 21.51
CA PHE A 18 3.18 -0.85 22.32
C PHE A 18 1.79 -0.68 22.91
N ARG A 19 1.70 0.04 24.04
CA ARG A 19 0.44 0.60 24.49
C ARG A 19 -0.11 1.53 23.39
N GLN A 20 -1.36 1.31 22.97
CA GLN A 20 -2.04 2.19 22.01
C GLN A 20 -1.98 3.65 22.47
N PRO A 21 -1.97 4.64 21.55
CA PRO A 21 -1.96 6.05 21.95
C PRO A 21 -3.19 6.39 22.82
N PRO A 22 -3.01 6.90 24.06
CA PRO A 22 -4.13 7.17 24.97
C PRO A 22 -5.15 8.17 24.40
N MET A 23 -4.70 9.10 23.54
CA MET A 23 -5.53 10.08 22.85
C MET A 23 -6.64 9.42 22.02
N TYR A 24 -6.35 8.30 21.35
CA TYR A 24 -7.33 7.58 20.51
C TYR A 24 -7.98 6.42 21.27
N PHE A 25 -7.23 5.77 22.17
CA PHE A 25 -7.63 4.53 22.83
C PHE A 25 -7.51 4.66 24.35
N ARG A 26 -8.49 5.34 24.97
CA ARG A 26 -8.56 5.57 26.43
C ARG A 26 -8.47 4.27 27.23
N LEU A 27 -9.22 3.24 26.84
CA LEU A 27 -9.25 1.93 27.51
C LEU A 27 -8.03 1.07 27.20
N GLY A 28 -7.27 1.43 26.18
CA GLY A 28 -6.02 0.78 25.82
C GLY A 28 -6.10 -0.31 24.79
N GLY A 29 -5.36 -1.38 25.04
CA GLY A 29 -4.96 -2.35 24.02
C GLY A 29 -3.51 -2.14 23.55
N SER A 30 -3.03 -3.14 22.82
CA SER A 30 -1.68 -3.17 22.26
C SER A 30 -1.72 -2.92 20.75
N THR A 31 -0.80 -2.11 20.25
CA THR A 31 -0.51 -2.04 18.82
C THR A 31 0.38 -3.21 18.42
N LEU A 32 0.36 -3.52 17.13
CA LEU A 32 1.38 -4.34 16.49
C LEU A 32 2.21 -3.42 15.60
N ALA A 33 3.44 -3.14 16.03
CA ALA A 33 4.37 -2.24 15.37
C ALA A 33 5.54 -3.02 14.74
N GLY A 34 6.19 -2.37 13.80
CA GLY A 34 7.34 -2.91 13.08
C GLY A 34 7.60 -2.13 11.79
N VAL A 35 8.82 -2.26 11.27
CA VAL A 35 9.22 -1.68 9.98
C VAL A 35 9.04 -2.74 8.89
N SER A 36 8.24 -2.43 7.88
CA SER A 36 7.99 -3.33 6.75
C SER A 36 9.28 -3.71 6.03
N LYS A 37 9.42 -4.98 5.62
CA LYS A 37 10.60 -5.51 4.93
C LYS A 37 10.68 -5.02 3.48
N PRO A 38 11.87 -4.86 2.89
CA PRO A 38 11.97 -4.51 1.48
C PRO A 38 11.35 -5.56 0.55
N GLY A 39 10.84 -5.12 -0.60
CA GLY A 39 10.34 -6.04 -1.65
C GLY A 39 9.24 -5.47 -2.53
N GLU A 40 8.91 -6.25 -3.56
CA GLU A 40 7.89 -5.94 -4.56
C GLU A 40 6.47 -6.12 -3.99
N ILE A 41 5.62 -5.12 -4.21
CA ILE A 41 4.23 -5.15 -3.76
C ILE A 41 3.25 -4.80 -4.87
N VAL A 42 2.04 -5.30 -4.71
CA VAL A 42 0.84 -4.78 -5.39
C VAL A 42 0.05 -4.00 -4.36
N TRP A 43 -0.29 -2.76 -4.67
CA TRP A 43 -1.22 -1.98 -3.87
C TRP A 43 -2.53 -1.80 -4.62
N SER A 44 -3.62 -1.73 -3.88
CA SER A 44 -4.94 -1.50 -4.46
C SER A 44 -5.86 -0.88 -3.44
N ARG A 45 -6.94 -0.28 -3.90
CA ARG A 45 -8.01 0.21 -3.04
C ARG A 45 -9.32 0.18 -3.81
N ILE A 46 -10.42 0.08 -3.07
CA ILE A 46 -11.77 0.10 -3.62
C ILE A 46 -12.53 1.26 -2.97
N TRP A 47 -13.33 1.96 -3.75
CA TRP A 47 -14.22 3.01 -3.28
C TRP A 47 -15.51 3.02 -4.08
N VAL A 48 -16.51 3.71 -3.56
CA VAL A 48 -17.78 3.95 -4.26
C VAL A 48 -17.71 5.32 -4.94
N ASP A 49 -18.02 5.36 -6.23
CA ASP A 49 -18.19 6.61 -6.97
C ASP A 49 -19.69 6.92 -7.13
N GLY A 50 -20.15 7.91 -6.35
CA GLY A 50 -21.55 8.36 -6.32
C GLY A 50 -21.83 9.64 -7.11
N THR A 51 -20.94 10.06 -8.02
CA THR A 51 -21.11 11.31 -8.78
C THR A 51 -21.99 11.17 -10.02
N GLY A 52 -22.33 9.93 -10.42
CA GLY A 52 -23.19 9.64 -11.57
C GLY A 52 -24.65 9.41 -11.18
N SER A 53 -25.48 9.03 -12.15
CA SER A 53 -26.88 8.66 -11.93
C SER A 53 -27.06 7.32 -11.19
N GLN A 54 -26.00 6.51 -11.13
CA GLN A 54 -25.92 5.25 -10.39
C GLN A 54 -24.57 5.17 -9.67
N GLU A 55 -24.59 4.66 -8.44
CA GLU A 55 -23.37 4.36 -7.71
C GLU A 55 -22.62 3.20 -8.38
N LYS A 56 -21.29 3.28 -8.39
CA LYS A 56 -20.44 2.22 -8.94
C LYS A 56 -19.25 1.94 -8.03
N LEU A 57 -18.83 0.68 -7.99
CA LEU A 57 -17.58 0.29 -7.36
C LEU A 57 -16.42 0.55 -8.31
N CYS A 58 -15.39 1.22 -7.81
CA CYS A 58 -14.15 1.48 -8.53
C CYS A 58 -12.96 0.89 -7.77
N MET A 59 -11.95 0.42 -8.50
CA MET A 59 -10.67 -0.04 -7.98
C MET A 59 -9.52 0.66 -8.69
N ASP A 60 -8.58 1.16 -7.90
CA ASP A 60 -7.26 1.61 -8.34
C ASP A 60 -6.32 0.49 -7.93
N ILE A 61 -5.46 0.09 -8.86
CA ILE A 61 -4.44 -0.93 -8.62
C ILE A 61 -3.12 -0.51 -9.24
N GLY A 62 -2.04 -0.71 -8.51
CA GLY A 62 -0.71 -0.31 -8.96
C GLY A 62 0.40 -1.15 -8.35
N ARG A 63 1.60 -0.91 -8.84
CA ARG A 63 2.84 -1.56 -8.40
C ARG A 63 3.67 -0.57 -7.58
N ALA A 64 4.47 -1.11 -6.67
CA ALA A 64 5.37 -0.34 -5.82
C ALA A 64 6.49 -1.24 -5.27
N GLU A 65 7.54 -0.61 -4.78
CA GLU A 65 8.58 -1.24 -3.97
C GLU A 65 8.46 -0.77 -2.53
N VAL A 66 8.67 -1.68 -1.58
CA VAL A 66 9.04 -1.30 -0.21
C VAL A 66 10.55 -1.20 -0.15
N VAL A 67 11.06 -0.04 0.26
CA VAL A 67 12.51 0.22 0.36
C VAL A 67 12.96 0.22 1.82
N SER A 68 14.21 -0.16 2.07
CA SER A 68 14.86 0.05 3.36
C SER A 68 15.34 1.50 3.48
N LEU A 69 15.11 2.13 4.62
CA LEU A 69 15.71 3.42 4.96
C LEU A 69 16.68 3.25 6.15
N PRO A 70 17.64 4.17 6.32
CA PRO A 70 18.46 4.22 7.53
C PRO A 70 17.58 4.34 8.78
N ALA A 71 18.01 3.69 9.87
CA ALA A 71 17.26 3.67 11.13
C ALA A 71 16.93 5.07 11.66
N GLU A 72 17.82 6.04 11.44
CA GLU A 72 17.62 7.44 11.81
C GLU A 72 16.42 8.07 11.08
N GLU A 73 16.31 7.87 9.76
CA GLU A 73 15.20 8.41 8.97
C GLU A 73 13.88 7.71 9.33
N THR A 74 13.89 6.40 9.55
CA THR A 74 12.71 5.68 10.04
C THR A 74 12.25 6.22 11.40
N ARG A 75 13.19 6.44 12.35
CA ARG A 75 12.89 7.01 13.67
C ARG A 75 12.33 8.42 13.55
N ARG A 76 12.94 9.29 12.73
CA ARG A 76 12.44 10.64 12.47
C ARG A 76 10.99 10.62 11.99
N ARG A 77 10.63 9.74 11.04
CA ARG A 77 9.25 9.61 10.52
C ARG A 77 8.27 9.10 11.58
N LEU A 78 8.68 8.14 12.39
CA LEU A 78 7.84 7.60 13.48
C LEU A 78 7.54 8.67 14.54
N GLU A 79 8.55 9.42 14.97
CA GLU A 79 8.36 10.51 15.94
C GLU A 79 7.51 11.66 15.37
N ALA A 80 7.59 11.92 14.06
CA ALA A 80 6.77 12.93 13.39
C ALA A 80 5.32 12.49 13.10
N THR A 81 4.96 11.22 13.33
CA THR A 81 3.64 10.67 13.01
C THR A 81 3.02 9.95 14.19
N THR A 82 3.12 8.62 14.26
CA THR A 82 2.61 7.81 15.37
C THR A 82 3.54 6.64 15.59
N LYS A 83 4.51 6.83 16.50
CA LYS A 83 5.58 5.86 16.75
C LYS A 83 5.12 4.49 17.21
N GLN A 84 3.92 4.38 17.78
CA GLN A 84 3.34 3.11 18.24
C GLN A 84 2.77 2.28 17.09
N TRP A 85 2.66 2.81 15.87
CA TRP A 85 2.06 2.13 14.73
C TRP A 85 3.11 1.57 13.76
N PRO A 86 2.76 0.55 12.97
CA PRO A 86 3.68 -0.01 11.98
C PRO A 86 3.95 0.99 10.86
N ILE A 87 5.15 0.92 10.27
CA ILE A 87 5.55 1.82 9.19
C ILE A 87 6.03 1.04 7.96
N MET A 88 5.66 1.56 6.79
CA MET A 88 6.10 1.07 5.49
C MET A 88 6.68 2.25 4.69
N HIS A 89 7.85 2.05 4.09
CA HIS A 89 8.47 3.01 3.20
C HIS A 89 8.27 2.53 1.76
N ALA A 90 7.10 2.84 1.18
CA ALA A 90 6.75 2.42 -0.16
C ALA A 90 7.04 3.51 -1.20
N VAL A 91 7.50 3.10 -2.37
CA VAL A 91 7.69 3.95 -3.56
C VAL A 91 6.76 3.41 -4.65
N THR A 92 5.71 4.16 -4.97
CA THR A 92 4.77 3.82 -6.05
C THR A 92 5.38 4.08 -7.42
N TYR A 93 5.25 3.13 -8.32
CA TYR A 93 5.82 3.23 -9.67
C TYR A 93 4.96 4.12 -10.56
N GLY A 94 5.56 5.14 -11.17
CA GLY A 94 4.89 6.00 -12.15
C GLY A 94 3.73 6.84 -11.60
N VAL A 95 3.55 6.93 -10.27
CA VAL A 95 2.52 7.75 -9.63
C VAL A 95 3.19 8.82 -8.78
N SER A 96 2.95 10.09 -9.10
CA SER A 96 3.45 11.21 -8.29
C SER A 96 2.61 11.39 -7.01
N ARG A 97 3.18 12.09 -6.02
CA ARG A 97 2.46 12.48 -4.80
C ARG A 97 1.14 13.19 -5.15
N ASP A 98 1.20 14.16 -6.05
CA ASP A 98 0.04 15.01 -6.36
C ASP A 98 -1.04 14.22 -7.11
N GLN A 99 -0.64 13.32 -8.02
CA GLN A 99 -1.57 12.39 -8.67
C GLN A 99 -2.23 11.45 -7.66
N MET A 100 -1.44 10.90 -6.73
CA MET A 100 -1.97 10.01 -5.69
C MET A 100 -2.99 10.73 -4.82
N MET A 101 -2.68 11.96 -4.37
CA MET A 101 -3.55 12.77 -3.50
C MET A 101 -4.79 13.28 -4.21
N ALA A 102 -4.68 13.75 -5.46
CA ALA A 102 -5.81 14.31 -6.21
C ALA A 102 -6.89 13.27 -6.51
N ARG A 103 -6.50 12.01 -6.75
CA ARG A 103 -7.43 10.90 -6.99
C ARG A 103 -7.89 10.26 -5.68
N HIS A 104 -7.37 10.65 -4.52
CA HIS A 104 -7.46 9.82 -3.32
C HIS A 104 -8.85 9.81 -2.64
N LYS A 105 -9.82 9.01 -3.11
CA LYS A 105 -11.18 8.92 -2.51
C LYS A 105 -11.29 7.99 -1.27
N ALA A 106 -10.19 7.42 -0.77
CA ALA A 106 -10.19 6.58 0.44
C ALA A 106 -8.86 6.71 1.16
N ASN A 107 -8.82 6.83 2.48
CA ASN A 107 -7.58 6.98 3.28
C ASN A 107 -6.84 5.65 3.54
N HIS A 108 -7.38 4.52 3.07
CA HIS A 108 -6.79 3.20 3.22
C HIS A 108 -6.39 2.62 1.86
N VAL A 109 -5.30 1.85 1.87
CA VAL A 109 -4.85 1.02 0.74
C VAL A 109 -4.57 -0.39 1.25
N HIS A 110 -4.83 -1.38 0.41
CA HIS A 110 -4.41 -2.76 0.62
C HIS A 110 -3.08 -3.00 -0.06
N VAL A 111 -2.18 -3.68 0.63
CA VAL A 111 -0.85 -4.00 0.13
C VAL A 111 -0.63 -5.51 0.25
N ALA A 112 -0.16 -6.12 -0.83
CA ALA A 112 0.24 -7.52 -0.86
C ALA A 112 1.68 -7.64 -1.39
N TYR A 113 2.53 -8.35 -0.66
CA TYR A 113 3.87 -8.72 -1.15
C TYR A 113 3.78 -9.78 -2.23
N ALA A 114 4.63 -9.63 -3.22
CA ALA A 114 4.91 -10.63 -4.23
C ALA A 114 6.32 -11.21 -4.03
N LYS A 115 6.59 -12.33 -4.70
CA LYS A 115 7.90 -13.00 -4.64
C LYS A 115 8.99 -12.23 -5.40
N ASP A 116 8.60 -11.62 -6.51
CA ASP A 116 9.46 -10.89 -7.44
C ASP A 116 8.58 -9.96 -8.31
N ALA A 117 9.22 -9.13 -9.15
CA ALA A 117 8.52 -8.16 -9.99
C ALA A 117 7.56 -8.83 -11.00
N ALA A 118 7.97 -9.95 -11.59
CA ALA A 118 7.13 -10.66 -12.56
C ALA A 118 5.90 -11.30 -11.91
N ALA A 119 6.05 -11.85 -10.71
CA ALA A 119 4.95 -12.40 -9.91
C ALA A 119 3.98 -11.30 -9.49
N ALA A 120 4.49 -10.13 -9.17
CA ALA A 120 3.67 -9.00 -8.79
C ALA A 120 2.89 -8.42 -9.99
N ASP A 121 3.47 -8.39 -11.18
CA ASP A 121 2.75 -8.03 -12.41
C ASP A 121 1.61 -9.02 -12.67
N ARG A 122 1.89 -10.32 -12.59
CA ARG A 122 0.85 -11.37 -12.71
C ARG A 122 -0.25 -11.19 -11.67
N ALA A 123 0.10 -10.92 -10.41
CA ALA A 123 -0.86 -10.73 -9.33
C ALA A 123 -1.73 -9.49 -9.55
N ALA A 124 -1.15 -8.37 -10.00
CA ALA A 124 -1.89 -7.15 -10.31
C ALA A 124 -2.87 -7.36 -11.47
N LEU A 125 -2.40 -7.95 -12.57
CA LEU A 125 -3.23 -8.25 -13.74
C LEU A 125 -4.36 -9.22 -13.40
N LEU A 126 -4.07 -10.30 -12.66
CA LEU A 126 -5.09 -11.26 -12.21
C LEU A 126 -6.13 -10.59 -11.33
N LYS A 127 -5.71 -9.81 -10.33
CA LYS A 127 -6.62 -9.11 -9.42
C LYS A 127 -7.52 -8.12 -10.18
N ALA A 128 -6.96 -7.38 -11.14
CA ALA A 128 -7.70 -6.48 -12.00
C ALA A 128 -8.72 -7.21 -12.88
N ALA A 129 -8.33 -8.34 -13.49
CA ALA A 129 -9.23 -9.15 -14.31
C ALA A 129 -10.41 -9.71 -13.48
N VAL A 130 -10.13 -10.23 -12.27
CA VAL A 130 -11.18 -10.71 -11.35
C VAL A 130 -12.11 -9.56 -10.95
N ALA A 131 -11.57 -8.40 -10.57
CA ALA A 131 -12.38 -7.25 -10.19
C ALA A 131 -13.30 -6.77 -11.34
N ARG A 132 -12.78 -6.70 -12.58
CA ARG A 132 -13.59 -6.38 -13.77
C ARG A 132 -14.72 -7.39 -13.99
N ASN A 133 -14.44 -8.69 -13.83
CA ASN A 133 -15.46 -9.74 -13.95
C ASN A 133 -16.54 -9.65 -12.86
N LEU A 134 -16.24 -9.03 -11.72
CA LEU A 134 -17.21 -8.74 -10.66
C LEU A 134 -17.95 -7.40 -10.87
N GLY A 135 -17.77 -6.74 -12.02
CA GLY A 135 -18.41 -5.46 -12.36
C GLY A 135 -17.76 -4.24 -11.70
N ILE A 136 -16.54 -4.36 -11.18
CA ILE A 136 -15.80 -3.24 -10.59
C ILE A 136 -15.05 -2.51 -11.71
N GLU A 137 -15.18 -1.18 -11.74
CA GLU A 137 -14.43 -0.34 -12.69
C GLU A 137 -12.95 -0.25 -12.25
N VAL A 138 -12.02 -0.74 -13.08
CA VAL A 138 -10.61 -0.86 -12.70
C VAL A 138 -9.71 0.11 -13.46
N SER A 139 -9.00 0.93 -12.69
CA SER A 139 -7.94 1.82 -13.14
C SER A 139 -6.57 1.29 -12.74
N PHE A 140 -5.69 1.08 -13.72
CA PHE A 140 -4.28 0.82 -13.46
C PHE A 140 -3.55 2.15 -13.20
N CYS A 141 -2.86 2.23 -12.07
CA CYS A 141 -2.12 3.42 -11.67
C CYS A 141 -0.63 3.28 -12.02
N GLY A 142 -0.07 4.35 -12.59
CA GLY A 142 1.36 4.46 -12.86
C GLY A 142 1.89 3.42 -13.84
N THR A 143 2.97 2.74 -13.46
CA THR A 143 3.69 1.76 -14.30
C THR A 143 3.91 0.42 -13.58
N ARG A 144 4.31 -0.61 -14.32
CA ARG A 144 4.64 -1.96 -13.82
C ARG A 144 5.99 -2.03 -13.10
N GLY A 145 6.86 -1.05 -13.33
CA GLY A 145 8.20 -0.96 -12.75
C GLY A 145 8.70 0.48 -12.64
N HIS A 146 9.89 0.66 -12.06
CA HIS A 146 10.54 1.96 -11.93
C HIS A 146 10.73 2.65 -13.29
N GLY A 147 10.56 3.98 -13.32
CA GLY A 147 10.72 4.80 -14.51
C GLY A 147 9.45 4.92 -15.37
N ALA A 148 9.62 5.40 -16.61
CA ALA A 148 8.53 5.72 -17.53
C ALA A 148 8.75 5.17 -18.96
N THR A 149 9.58 4.12 -19.09
CA THR A 149 9.86 3.52 -20.40
C THR A 149 8.62 2.80 -20.96
N PRO A 150 8.49 2.65 -22.29
CA PRO A 150 7.38 1.91 -22.88
C PRO A 150 7.23 0.50 -22.30
N ALA A 151 8.33 -0.21 -22.06
CA ALA A 151 8.33 -1.58 -21.55
C ALA A 151 7.62 -1.74 -20.18
N VAL A 152 7.61 -0.71 -19.34
CA VAL A 152 6.99 -0.75 -18.01
C VAL A 152 5.57 -0.19 -18.00
N ARG A 153 5.00 0.22 -19.14
CA ARG A 153 3.59 0.63 -19.15
C ARG A 153 2.66 -0.57 -19.00
N TRP A 154 1.43 -0.30 -18.56
CA TRP A 154 0.39 -1.33 -18.40
C TRP A 154 -0.20 -1.81 -19.72
N ASP A 155 -0.12 -0.97 -20.76
CA ASP A 155 -0.66 -1.16 -22.11
C ASP A 155 0.42 -1.55 -23.14
N ALA A 156 1.62 -1.88 -22.66
CA ALA A 156 2.74 -2.32 -23.49
C ALA A 156 2.60 -3.75 -23.98
#